data_AF-A0A497A3A1-F1
#
_entry.id   AF-A0A497A3A1-F1
#
_cell.length_a   1.000
_cell.length_b   1.000
_cell.length_c   1.000
_cell.angle_alpha   90.00
_cell.angle_beta   90.00
_cell.angle_gamma   90.00
#
_symmetry.space_group_name_H-M   'P 1'
#
loop_
_entity.id
_entity.type
_entity.pdbx_description
1 polymer ?
#
loop_
_entity_poly.entity_id
_entity_poly.type
_entity_poly.pdbx_seq_one_letter_code
_entity_poly.pdbx_strand_id
1 'polypeptide(L)'
;MSERIGLLFIVSSFIALGVVYSVVVPPFEASDELWHYPMVKYIADHWDLPVQDPANVGPWRQEGSQPPLYYFLGALATCWIDTSDMEQVRHLNPHVDNGIATPDGNINLVVHNPALERFPWRGTVLAVHLIRLLSVGMGAATVYLTYRLARELFPDRPALALGAAAINAFTPMFVFISGSVNNDNLVV
;
A
#
# COMPACT_ATOMS: atom_id res chain seq x y z
N MET A 1 -29.90 -14.29 -4.90
CA MET A 1 -29.10 -14.15 -6.15
C MET A 1 -28.62 -12.71 -6.35
N SER A 2 -29.50 -11.71 -6.28
CA SER A 2 -29.14 -10.28 -6.41
C SER A 2 -28.03 -9.81 -5.44
N GLU A 3 -28.10 -10.19 -4.16
CA GLU A 3 -27.13 -9.75 -3.15
C GLU A 3 -25.69 -10.22 -3.40
N ARG A 4 -25.52 -11.50 -3.77
CA ARG A 4 -24.19 -12.07 -4.09
C ARG A 4 -23.57 -11.40 -5.31
N ILE A 5 -24.39 -11.07 -6.31
CA ILE A 5 -23.97 -10.34 -7.51
C ILE A 5 -23.54 -8.92 -7.12
N GLY A 6 -24.30 -8.25 -6.26
CA GLY A 6 -23.96 -6.92 -5.74
C GLY A 6 -22.63 -6.91 -5.00
N LEU A 7 -22.41 -7.85 -4.08
CA LEU A 7 -21.14 -7.98 -3.37
C LEU A 7 -19.97 -8.26 -4.31
N LEU A 8 -20.14 -9.19 -5.26
CA LEU A 8 -19.12 -9.52 -6.25
C LEU A 8 -18.75 -8.29 -7.08
N PHE A 9 -19.74 -7.51 -7.49
CA PHE A 9 -19.53 -6.25 -8.21
C PHE A 9 -18.72 -5.27 -7.37
N ILE A 10 -19.13 -5.00 -6.12
CA ILE A 10 -18.42 -4.08 -5.21
C ILE A 10 -16.96 -4.50 -5.03
N VAL A 11 -16.70 -5.76 -4.68
CA VAL A 11 -15.34 -6.26 -4.44
C VAL A 11 -14.50 -6.24 -5.72
N SER A 12 -15.08 -6.62 -6.86
CA SER A 12 -14.35 -6.60 -8.14
C SER A 12 -14.03 -5.17 -8.59
N SER A 13 -14.94 -4.22 -8.41
CA SER A 13 -14.71 -2.79 -8.67
C SER A 13 -13.66 -2.22 -7.74
N PHE A 14 -13.69 -2.56 -6.45
CA PHE A 14 -12.66 -2.18 -5.49
C PHE A 14 -11.28 -2.68 -5.91
N ILE A 15 -11.15 -3.97 -6.24
CA ILE A 15 -9.88 -4.56 -6.70
C ILE A 15 -9.40 -3.85 -7.96
N ALA A 16 -10.28 -3.62 -8.95
CA ALA A 16 -9.91 -2.92 -10.17
C ALA A 16 -9.38 -1.50 -9.89
N LEU A 17 -10.04 -0.73 -9.01
CA LEU A 17 -9.60 0.60 -8.61
C LEU A 17 -8.28 0.56 -7.83
N GLY A 18 -8.13 -0.36 -6.87
CA GLY A 18 -6.89 -0.55 -6.10
C GLY A 18 -5.72 -0.94 -7.00
N VAL A 19 -5.94 -1.81 -7.99
CA VAL A 19 -4.94 -2.14 -9.02
C VAL A 19 -4.58 -0.91 -9.85
N VAL A 20 -5.57 -0.11 -10.27
CA VAL A 20 -5.30 1.15 -11.00
C VAL A 20 -4.44 2.09 -10.17
N TYR A 21 -4.74 2.30 -8.88
CA TYR A 21 -3.89 3.10 -8.00
C TYR A 21 -2.50 2.50 -7.85
N SER A 22 -2.41 1.19 -7.65
CA SER A 22 -1.13 0.48 -7.55
C SER A 22 -0.25 0.69 -8.78
N VAL A 23 -0.83 0.81 -9.98
CA VAL A 23 -0.09 0.99 -11.24
C VAL A 23 0.20 2.45 -11.56
N VAL A 24 -0.76 3.34 -11.34
CA VAL A 24 -0.70 4.74 -11.81
C VAL A 24 0.05 5.65 -10.83
N VAL A 25 -0.05 5.39 -9.53
CA VAL A 25 0.65 6.19 -8.52
C VAL A 25 2.15 5.87 -8.60
N PRO A 26 3.03 6.85 -8.84
CA PRO A 26 4.46 6.59 -8.90
C PRO A 26 4.97 5.93 -7.59
N PRO A 27 5.93 5.00 -7.66
CA PRO A 27 6.51 4.41 -6.46
C PRO A 27 7.03 5.48 -5.50
N PHE A 28 6.73 5.33 -4.21
CA PHE A 28 7.15 6.19 -3.11
C PHE A 28 6.49 7.57 -3.01
N GLU A 29 5.49 7.87 -3.83
CA GLU A 29 4.69 9.10 -3.71
C GLU A 29 3.43 8.92 -2.85
N ALA A 30 3.00 7.67 -2.60
CA ALA A 30 1.90 7.39 -1.69
C ALA A 30 2.31 7.59 -0.22
N SER A 31 1.36 7.94 0.66
CA SER A 31 1.60 8.26 2.07
C SER A 31 2.49 7.22 2.75
N ASP A 32 3.64 7.68 3.24
CA ASP A 32 4.65 6.94 4.00
C ASP A 32 5.24 5.69 3.32
N GLU A 33 4.90 5.44 2.06
CA GLU A 33 5.39 4.29 1.28
C GLU A 33 6.92 4.27 1.19
N LEU A 34 7.48 5.48 1.14
CA LEU A 34 8.90 5.80 1.15
C LEU A 34 9.62 5.33 2.44
N TRP A 35 8.88 5.03 3.51
CA TRP A 35 9.40 4.51 4.77
C TRP A 35 9.00 3.05 5.00
N HIS A 36 7.79 2.66 4.59
CA HIS A 36 7.31 1.28 4.72
C HIS A 36 8.11 0.28 3.89
N TYR A 37 8.41 0.58 2.62
CA TYR A 37 9.11 -0.37 1.78
C TYR A 37 10.57 -0.63 2.23
N PRO A 38 11.37 0.36 2.68
CA PRO A 38 12.65 0.09 3.33
C PRO A 38 12.58 -0.87 4.52
N MET A 39 11.50 -0.82 5.31
CA MET A 39 11.27 -1.79 6.40
C MET A 39 11.06 -3.20 5.84
N VAL A 40 10.25 -3.34 4.78
CA VAL A 40 10.08 -4.62 4.06
C VAL A 40 11.42 -5.15 3.54
N LYS A 41 12.19 -4.30 2.85
CA LYS A 41 13.50 -4.66 2.29
C LYS A 41 14.47 -5.10 3.38
N TYR A 42 14.53 -4.38 4.50
CA TYR A 42 15.42 -4.74 5.60
C TYR A 42 15.12 -6.16 6.10
N ILE A 43 13.85 -6.49 6.33
CA ILE A 43 13.44 -7.84 6.76
C ILE A 43 13.72 -8.87 5.66
N ALA A 44 13.48 -8.55 4.38
CA ALA A 44 13.75 -9.47 3.28
C ALA A 44 15.24 -9.81 3.14
N ASP A 45 16.12 -8.84 3.39
CA ASP A 45 17.57 -8.99 3.28
C ASP A 45 18.18 -9.69 4.52
N HIS A 46 17.68 -9.40 5.73
CA HIS A 46 18.32 -9.81 6.98
C HIS A 46 17.55 -10.88 7.77
N TRP A 47 16.25 -11.03 7.53
CA TRP A 47 15.32 -11.81 8.35
C TRP A 47 15.34 -11.44 9.83
N ASP A 48 15.57 -10.17 10.12
CA ASP A 48 15.62 -9.58 11.46
C ASP A 48 14.90 -8.22 11.48
N LEU A 49 14.62 -7.72 12.68
CA LEU A 49 14.04 -6.39 12.89
C LEU A 49 15.15 -5.35 13.06
N PRO A 50 14.97 -4.12 12.52
CA PRO A 50 15.97 -3.09 12.67
C PRO A 50 16.08 -2.62 14.12
N VAL A 51 17.31 -2.43 14.59
CA VAL A 51 17.57 -1.79 15.88
C VAL A 51 17.19 -0.32 15.80
N GLN A 52 16.35 0.13 16.74
CA GLN A 52 15.93 1.52 16.84
C GLN A 52 17.05 2.37 17.46
N ASP A 53 17.54 3.35 16.71
CA ASP A 53 18.55 4.31 17.15
C ASP A 53 18.05 5.76 16.94
N PRO A 54 17.81 6.53 18.00
CA PRO A 54 17.39 7.93 17.88
C PRO A 54 18.41 8.82 17.14
N ALA A 55 19.70 8.48 17.15
CA ALA A 55 20.73 9.21 16.43
C ALA A 55 20.78 8.85 14.94
N ASN A 56 20.25 7.68 14.56
CA ASN A 56 20.19 7.21 13.19
C ASN A 56 18.93 6.37 12.95
N VAL A 57 17.84 7.05 12.62
CA VAL A 57 16.51 6.43 12.45
C VAL A 57 16.39 5.50 11.23
N GLY A 58 17.44 5.41 10.40
CA GLY A 58 17.45 4.56 9.21
C GLY A 58 16.46 4.98 8.12
N PRO A 59 16.41 4.23 7.01
CA PRO A 59 15.53 4.54 5.88
C PRO A 59 14.05 4.22 6.15
N TRP A 60 13.72 3.43 7.16
CA TRP A 60 12.34 3.13 7.59
C TRP A 60 11.79 4.14 8.61
N ARG A 61 12.62 4.99 9.21
CA ARG A 61 12.22 5.98 10.22
C ARG A 61 11.29 5.39 11.30
N GLN A 62 10.14 6.02 11.55
CA GLN A 62 9.16 5.58 12.54
C GLN A 62 8.54 4.20 12.22
N GLU A 63 8.55 3.77 10.95
CA GLU A 63 7.96 2.50 10.53
C GLU A 63 8.68 1.30 11.13
N GLY A 64 9.96 1.45 11.47
CA GLY A 64 10.73 0.40 12.15
C GLY A 64 10.26 0.08 13.56
N SER A 65 9.43 0.94 14.15
CA SER A 65 8.83 0.73 15.49
C SER A 65 7.43 0.10 15.43
N GLN A 66 6.84 -0.04 14.24
CA GLN A 66 5.48 -0.53 14.09
C GLN A 66 5.39 -2.07 14.13
N PRO A 67 4.21 -2.65 14.41
CA PRO A 67 4.02 -4.10 14.42
C PRO A 67 4.48 -4.76 13.11
N PRO A 68 5.29 -5.84 13.18
CA PRO A 68 6.10 -6.22 12.03
C PRO A 68 5.37 -7.10 11.00
N LEU A 69 4.15 -7.58 11.28
CA LEU A 69 3.50 -8.62 10.49
C LEU A 69 3.28 -8.22 9.03
N TYR A 70 2.85 -6.98 8.77
CA TYR A 70 2.69 -6.48 7.40
C TYR A 70 4.01 -6.54 6.61
N TYR A 71 5.09 -6.08 7.25
CA TYR A 71 6.40 -6.03 6.63
C TYR A 71 6.98 -7.42 6.38
N PHE A 72 6.75 -8.38 7.30
CA PHE A 72 7.12 -9.79 7.10
C PHE A 72 6.38 -10.42 5.91
N LEU A 73 5.08 -10.16 5.76
CA LEU A 73 4.31 -10.66 4.60
C LEU A 73 4.84 -10.06 3.29
N GLY A 74 5.14 -8.75 3.29
CA GLY A 74 5.77 -8.08 2.16
C GLY A 74 7.16 -8.66 1.82
N ALA A 75 7.94 -9.00 2.85
CA ALA A 75 9.28 -9.56 2.68
C ALA A 75 9.21 -10.99 2.12
N LEU A 76 8.33 -11.84 2.65
CA LEU A 76 8.07 -13.19 2.12
C LEU A 76 7.63 -13.15 0.66
N ALA A 77 6.83 -12.15 0.27
CA ALA A 77 6.37 -12.00 -1.11
C ALA A 77 7.48 -11.56 -2.08
N THR A 78 8.56 -10.93 -1.59
CA THR A 78 9.54 -10.24 -2.44
C THR A 78 11.00 -10.60 -2.20
N CYS A 79 11.33 -11.44 -1.21
CA CYS A 79 12.71 -11.80 -0.84
C CYS A 79 13.53 -12.49 -1.94
N TRP A 80 12.87 -12.96 -3.00
CA TRP A 80 13.50 -13.59 -4.17
C TRP A 80 13.87 -12.59 -5.27
N ILE A 81 13.57 -11.30 -5.09
CA ILE A 81 13.83 -10.23 -6.06
C ILE A 81 15.12 -9.50 -5.66
N ASP A 82 16.03 -9.33 -6.60
CA ASP A 82 17.19 -8.46 -6.40
C ASP A 82 16.75 -6.99 -6.38
N THR A 83 16.76 -6.40 -5.19
CA THR A 83 16.36 -5.00 -4.92
C THR A 83 17.56 -4.12 -4.60
N SER A 84 18.75 -4.48 -5.09
CA SER A 84 19.98 -3.69 -4.93
C SER A 84 19.91 -2.32 -5.62
N ASP A 85 18.92 -2.11 -6.49
CA ASP A 85 18.62 -0.85 -7.17
C ASP A 85 17.82 0.16 -6.31
N MET A 86 17.48 -0.19 -5.06
CA MET A 86 16.65 0.64 -4.17
C MET A 86 17.09 2.10 -4.10
N GLU A 87 18.38 2.40 -3.94
CA GLU A 87 18.89 3.78 -3.84
C GLU A 87 18.69 4.58 -5.14
N GLN A 88 18.63 3.91 -6.29
CA GLN A 88 18.38 4.56 -7.58
C GLN A 88 16.89 4.84 -7.79
N VAL A 89 16.01 3.92 -7.36
CA VAL A 89 14.56 4.06 -7.49
C VAL A 89 14.00 5.02 -6.43
N ARG A 90 14.53 4.96 -5.20
CA ARG A 90 14.13 5.79 -4.06
C ARG A 90 15.07 6.98 -3.89
N HIS A 91 15.44 7.63 -4.99
CA HIS A 91 16.27 8.83 -4.94
C HIS A 91 15.45 10.00 -4.35
N LEU A 92 15.65 10.29 -3.07
CA LEU A 92 14.89 11.33 -2.37
C LEU A 92 15.11 12.71 -3.01
N ASN A 93 14.04 13.48 -3.20
CA ASN A 93 14.13 14.83 -3.72
C ASN A 93 14.60 15.80 -2.61
N PRO A 94 15.79 16.41 -2.73
CA PRO A 94 16.29 17.34 -1.71
C PRO A 94 15.58 18.70 -1.70
N HIS A 95 14.79 18.99 -2.74
CA HIS A 95 14.06 20.25 -2.92
C HIS A 95 12.54 20.07 -2.74
N VAL A 96 12.11 19.04 -2.01
CA VAL A 96 10.69 18.75 -1.79
C VAL A 96 10.06 19.76 -0.84
N ASP A 97 8.93 20.33 -1.26
CA ASP A 97 8.11 21.29 -0.51
C ASP A 97 6.82 20.64 0.00
N ASN A 98 6.91 19.40 0.51
CA ASN A 98 5.75 18.67 0.97
C ASN A 98 5.08 19.40 2.16
N GLY A 99 3.80 19.74 2.01
CA GLY A 99 3.04 20.50 3.00
C GLY A 99 3.34 22.01 3.02
N ILE A 100 4.15 22.52 2.10
CA ILE A 100 4.50 23.94 1.98
C ILE A 100 4.05 24.45 0.62
N ALA A 101 3.27 25.54 0.60
CA ALA A 101 2.86 26.17 -0.66
C ALA A 101 3.99 27.08 -1.19
N THR A 102 4.81 26.55 -2.10
CA THR A 102 5.87 27.29 -2.78
C THR A 102 5.48 27.68 -4.21
N PRO A 103 6.07 28.75 -4.80
CA PRO A 103 5.72 29.19 -6.16
C PRO A 103 6.02 28.17 -7.27
N ASP A 104 7.02 27.32 -7.08
CA ASP A 104 7.41 26.23 -7.98
C ASP A 104 6.61 24.95 -7.75
N GLY A 105 6.01 24.78 -6.56
CA GLY A 105 5.07 23.71 -6.26
C GLY A 105 5.71 22.32 -6.28
N ASN A 106 6.98 22.21 -5.91
CA ASN A 106 7.74 20.96 -5.99
C ASN A 106 7.35 19.97 -4.87
N ILE A 107 6.26 19.25 -5.07
CA ILE A 107 5.73 18.31 -4.06
C ILE A 107 6.23 16.87 -4.19
N ASN A 108 7.01 16.55 -5.23
CA ASN A 108 7.47 15.17 -5.47
C ASN A 108 8.43 14.73 -4.36
N LEU A 109 8.12 13.62 -3.71
CA LEU A 109 8.93 13.05 -2.64
C LEU A 109 10.24 12.44 -3.18
N VAL A 110 10.20 11.92 -4.40
CA VAL A 110 11.36 11.31 -5.07
C VAL A 110 11.64 11.91 -6.45
N VAL A 111 12.89 11.78 -6.89
CA VAL A 111 13.31 12.12 -8.25
C VAL A 111 13.07 10.91 -9.14
N HIS A 112 12.01 10.97 -9.93
CA HIS A 112 11.59 9.85 -10.78
C HIS A 112 12.51 9.58 -11.97
N ASN A 113 12.71 8.30 -12.26
CA ASN A 113 13.39 7.82 -13.47
C ASN A 113 12.48 6.88 -14.27
N PRO A 114 11.80 7.40 -15.32
CA PRO A 114 10.89 6.60 -16.14
C PRO A 114 11.52 5.37 -16.80
N ALA A 115 12.85 5.33 -16.95
CA ALA A 115 13.53 4.17 -17.50
C ALA A 115 13.55 2.96 -16.54
N LEU A 116 13.51 3.21 -15.23
CA LEU A 116 13.46 2.19 -14.18
C LEU A 116 12.00 1.84 -13.80
N GLU A 117 11.10 2.81 -13.88
CA GLU A 117 9.73 2.70 -13.34
C GLU A 117 8.71 2.14 -14.35
N ARG A 118 8.99 2.23 -15.65
CA ARG A 118 8.07 1.74 -16.68
C ARG A 118 7.99 0.21 -16.70
N PHE A 119 6.82 -0.29 -17.07
CA PHE A 119 6.62 -1.72 -17.35
C PHE A 119 7.51 -2.19 -18.52
N PRO A 120 8.09 -3.41 -18.49
CA PRO A 120 7.98 -4.44 -17.45
C PRO A 120 8.82 -4.12 -16.20
N TRP A 121 8.17 -4.08 -15.03
CA TRP A 121 8.81 -3.75 -13.77
C TRP A 121 9.88 -4.77 -13.39
N ARG A 122 10.96 -4.28 -12.78
CA ARG A 122 12.09 -5.07 -12.29
C ARG A 122 12.57 -4.53 -10.95
N GLY A 123 13.41 -5.30 -10.27
CA GLY A 123 14.05 -4.93 -9.03
C GLY A 123 13.08 -4.36 -7.99
N THR A 124 13.46 -3.22 -7.41
CA THR A 124 12.67 -2.54 -6.38
C THR A 124 11.25 -2.19 -6.84
N VAL A 125 11.08 -1.72 -8.08
CA VAL A 125 9.75 -1.34 -8.61
C VAL A 125 8.82 -2.56 -8.68
N LEU A 126 9.34 -3.72 -9.11
CA LEU A 126 8.57 -4.96 -9.12
C LEU A 126 8.14 -5.38 -7.72
N ALA A 127 9.06 -5.33 -6.75
CA ALA A 127 8.78 -5.66 -5.37
C ALA A 127 7.68 -4.75 -4.77
N VAL A 128 7.77 -3.44 -5.01
CA VAL A 128 6.73 -2.47 -4.60
C VAL A 128 5.37 -2.84 -5.17
N HIS A 129 5.25 -3.07 -6.49
CA HIS A 129 3.96 -3.43 -7.09
C HIS A 129 3.40 -4.76 -6.57
N LEU A 130 4.23 -5.77 -6.31
CA LEU A 130 3.76 -7.03 -5.73
C LEU A 130 3.19 -6.82 -4.32
N ILE A 131 3.83 -6.00 -3.50
CA ILE A 131 3.34 -5.68 -2.15
C ILE A 131 2.07 -4.84 -2.24
N ARG A 132 1.98 -3.87 -3.16
CA ARG A 132 0.75 -3.11 -3.42
C ARG A 132 -0.41 -4.03 -3.82
N LEU A 133 -0.18 -5.02 -4.67
CA LEU A 133 -1.22 -6.00 -5.04
C LEU A 133 -1.64 -6.88 -3.86
N LEU A 134 -0.70 -7.23 -2.98
CA LEU A 134 -1.01 -7.88 -1.71
C LEU A 134 -1.87 -6.98 -0.81
N SER A 135 -1.54 -5.69 -0.68
CA SER A 135 -2.34 -4.69 0.04
C SER A 135 -3.77 -4.60 -0.51
N VAL A 136 -3.94 -4.60 -1.84
CA VAL A 136 -5.28 -4.60 -2.48
C VAL A 136 -6.07 -5.85 -2.07
N GLY A 137 -5.40 -7.01 -1.99
CA GLY A 137 -6.00 -8.25 -1.49
C GLY A 137 -6.47 -8.15 -0.04
N MET A 138 -5.68 -7.51 0.84
CA MET A 138 -6.05 -7.25 2.23
C MET A 138 -7.25 -6.29 2.32
N GLY A 139 -7.22 -5.17 1.59
CA GLY A 139 -8.34 -4.23 1.52
C GLY A 139 -9.63 -4.87 1.00
N ALA A 140 -9.53 -5.78 0.01
CA ALA A 140 -10.68 -6.54 -0.50
C ALA A 140 -11.25 -7.48 0.57
N ALA A 141 -10.39 -8.09 1.40
CA ALA A 141 -10.83 -8.88 2.55
C ALA A 141 -11.57 -8.00 3.57
N THR A 142 -11.09 -6.79 3.85
CA THR A 142 -11.77 -5.82 4.74
C THR A 142 -13.16 -5.43 4.22
N VAL A 143 -13.29 -5.13 2.92
CA VAL A 143 -14.60 -4.86 2.28
C VAL A 143 -15.55 -6.05 2.43
N TYR A 144 -15.05 -7.26 2.19
CA TYR A 144 -15.84 -8.47 2.36
C TYR A 144 -16.26 -8.68 3.82
N LEU A 145 -15.35 -8.50 4.77
CA LEU A 145 -15.62 -8.67 6.20
C LEU A 145 -16.58 -7.59 6.71
N THR A 146 -16.52 -6.37 6.17
CA THR A 146 -17.50 -5.30 6.45
C THR A 146 -18.91 -5.75 6.07
N TYR A 147 -19.08 -6.32 4.88
CA TYR A 147 -20.36 -6.93 4.47
C TYR A 147 -20.78 -8.05 5.43
N ARG A 148 -19.87 -8.97 5.77
CA ARG A 148 -20.17 -10.12 6.65
C ARG A 148 -20.60 -9.65 8.04
N LEU A 149 -19.92 -8.67 8.61
CA LEU A 149 -20.25 -8.08 9.90
C LEU A 149 -21.64 -7.42 9.87
N ALA A 150 -21.93 -6.64 8.84
CA ALA A 150 -23.24 -6.00 8.70
C ALA A 150 -24.38 -7.03 8.51
N ARG A 151 -24.11 -8.15 7.82
CA ARG A 151 -25.06 -9.28 7.71
C ARG A 151 -25.31 -9.97 9.04
N GLU A 152 -24.30 -10.07 9.89
CA GLU A 152 -24.43 -10.67 11.22
C GLU A 152 -25.26 -9.76 12.15
N LEU A 153 -24.99 -8.46 12.13
CA LEU A 153 -25.68 -7.50 13.00
C LEU A 153 -27.11 -7.18 12.55
N PHE A 154 -27.37 -7.18 11.24
CA PHE A 154 -28.66 -6.81 10.65
C PHE A 154 -29.13 -7.85 9.61
N PRO A 155 -29.46 -9.08 10.03
CA PRO A 155 -29.77 -10.19 9.13
C PRO A 155 -30.96 -9.93 8.20
N ASP A 156 -31.94 -9.12 8.64
CA ASP A 156 -33.14 -8.78 7.87
C ASP A 156 -32.96 -7.60 6.92
N ARG A 157 -31.77 -6.97 6.88
CA ARG A 157 -31.47 -5.78 6.06
C ARG A 157 -30.27 -6.00 5.12
N PRO A 158 -30.36 -6.88 4.12
CA PRO A 158 -29.24 -7.16 3.19
C PRO A 158 -28.76 -5.93 2.42
N ALA A 159 -29.66 -5.00 2.11
CA ALA A 159 -29.30 -3.73 1.47
C ALA A 159 -28.35 -2.87 2.33
N LEU A 160 -28.48 -2.92 3.67
CA LEU A 160 -27.60 -2.21 4.59
C LEU A 160 -26.19 -2.82 4.58
N ALA A 161 -26.07 -4.14 4.48
CA ALA A 161 -24.76 -4.80 4.39
C ALA A 161 -24.03 -4.48 3.07
N LEU A 162 -24.75 -4.47 1.95
CA LEU A 162 -24.20 -4.02 0.66
C LEU A 162 -23.81 -2.53 0.71
N GLY A 163 -24.65 -1.69 1.31
CA GLY A 163 -24.37 -0.27 1.51
C GLY A 163 -23.11 -0.03 2.36
N ALA A 164 -22.95 -0.76 3.46
CA ALA A 164 -21.77 -0.66 4.32
C ALA A 164 -20.49 -1.05 3.57
N ALA A 165 -20.52 -2.17 2.84
CA ALA A 165 -19.38 -2.58 2.02
C ALA A 165 -19.07 -1.61 0.88
N ALA A 166 -20.10 -1.05 0.22
CA ALA A 166 -19.92 -0.04 -0.82
C ALA A 166 -19.31 1.25 -0.26
N ILE A 167 -19.78 1.74 0.90
CA ILE A 167 -19.21 2.93 1.55
C ILE A 167 -17.75 2.69 1.89
N ASN A 168 -17.40 1.53 2.48
CA ASN A 168 -16.01 1.21 2.78
C ASN A 168 -15.16 1.16 1.49
N ALA A 169 -15.58 0.34 0.52
CA ALA A 169 -14.86 0.14 -0.74
C ALA A 169 -14.63 1.43 -1.54
N PHE A 170 -15.60 2.35 -1.54
CA PHE A 170 -15.55 3.56 -2.36
C PHE A 170 -15.24 4.82 -1.54
N THR A 171 -14.80 4.68 -0.29
CA THR A 171 -14.16 5.77 0.43
C THR A 171 -12.81 6.07 -0.24
N PRO A 172 -12.59 7.27 -0.83
CA PRO A 172 -11.43 7.52 -1.69
C PRO A 172 -10.09 7.21 -1.02
N MET A 173 -9.92 7.59 0.24
CA MET A 173 -8.69 7.35 0.99
C MET A 173 -8.44 5.85 1.22
N PHE A 174 -9.49 5.07 1.47
CA PHE A 174 -9.37 3.64 1.75
C PHE A 174 -8.86 2.87 0.52
N VAL A 175 -9.48 3.08 -0.65
CA VAL A 175 -9.04 2.42 -1.90
C VAL A 175 -7.67 2.91 -2.37
N PHE A 176 -7.32 4.18 -2.13
CA PHE A 176 -6.01 4.73 -2.45
C PHE A 176 -4.90 4.07 -1.62
N ILE A 177 -5.04 4.02 -0.29
CA ILE A 177 -4.05 3.38 0.59
C ILE A 177 -3.99 1.86 0.39
N SER A 178 -5.12 1.22 0.04
CA SER A 178 -5.12 -0.20 -0.36
C SER A 178 -4.26 -0.48 -1.59
N GLY A 179 -4.00 0.54 -2.43
CA GLY A 179 -3.11 0.46 -3.58
C GLY A 179 -1.65 0.81 -3.30
N SER A 180 -1.25 1.07 -2.05
CA SER A 180 0.13 1.45 -1.66
C SER A 180 0.79 0.42 -0.73
N VAL A 181 2.12 0.54 -0.55
CA VAL A 181 2.83 -0.18 0.51
C VAL A 181 2.65 0.58 1.83
N ASN A 182 1.66 0.16 2.61
CA ASN A 182 1.28 0.75 3.89
C ASN A 182 0.65 -0.31 4.79
N ASN A 183 1.02 -0.35 6.07
CA ASN A 183 0.60 -1.38 7.00
C ASN A 183 -0.84 -1.23 7.51
N ASP A 184 -1.46 -0.06 7.34
CA ASP A 184 -2.89 0.16 7.62
C ASP A 184 -3.76 -0.88 6.90
N ASN A 185 -3.31 -1.34 5.73
CA ASN A 185 -4.02 -2.34 4.93
C ASN A 185 -4.20 -3.69 5.64
N LEU A 186 -3.32 -4.03 6.58
CA LEU A 186 -3.42 -5.26 7.37
C LEU A 186 -4.25 -5.07 8.65
N VAL A 187 -4.49 -3.84 9.07
CA VAL A 187 -5.33 -3.52 10.23
C VAL A 187 -6.79 -3.65 9.78
N VAL A 188 -7.27 -4.91 9.75
CA VAL A 188 -8.63 -5.31 9.35
C VAL A 188 -9.58 -5.30 10.54
#